data_AF-A0A9W7HXH2-F1
#
_entry.id   AF-A0A9W7HXH2-F1
#
_cell.length_a   1.000
_cell.length_b   1.000
_cell.length_c   1.000
_cell.angle_alpha   90.00
_cell.angle_beta   90.00
_cell.angle_gamma   90.00
#
_symmetry.space_group_name_H-M   'P 1'
#
loop_
_entity.id
_entity.type
_entity.pdbx_description
1 polymer ?
#
loop_
_entity_poly.entity_id
_entity_poly.type
_entity_poly.pdbx_seq_one_letter_code
_entity_poly.pdbx_strand_id
1 'polypeptide(L)'
;MSLLAGALFGVKGLFLVVFNATAGACSCFFLSKLIGRPLVSWLWPDKLRFFQAEIAKRRDKLLNYMLFLRITPTLPNLFINLASPIVDIPFHVFFLATFIGLIPASYITVKAGLALGDLRSVKDLYDFKTLSVLFLIGMVSIFPTLLKKKKIYE
;
A
#
# COMPACT_ATOMS: atom_id res chain seq x y z
N MET A 1 -1.90 3.94 -9.16
CA MET A 1 -3.09 3.68 -9.99
C MET A 1 -4.42 3.93 -9.26
N SER A 2 -4.50 3.72 -7.94
CA SER A 2 -5.74 3.91 -7.18
C SER A 2 -6.33 5.33 -7.23
N LEU A 3 -5.47 6.34 -7.30
CA LEU A 3 -5.86 7.75 -7.34
C LEU A 3 -6.45 8.14 -8.71
N LEU A 4 -5.84 7.65 -9.79
CA LEU A 4 -6.34 7.80 -11.16
C LEU A 4 -7.66 7.04 -11.38
N ALA A 5 -7.78 5.83 -10.81
CA ALA A 5 -9.02 5.06 -10.86
C ALA A 5 -10.17 5.76 -10.11
N GLY A 6 -9.88 6.44 -9.00
CA GLY A 6 -10.86 7.27 -8.30
C GLY A 6 -11.29 8.50 -9.10
N ALA A 7 -10.36 9.15 -9.81
CA ALA A 7 -10.66 10.29 -10.67
C ALA A 7 -11.48 9.90 -11.92
N LEU A 8 -11.22 8.74 -12.52
CA LEU A 8 -11.89 8.29 -13.76
C LEU A 8 -13.20 7.54 -13.54
N PHE A 9 -13.29 6.70 -12.50
CA PHE A 9 -14.41 5.77 -12.29
C PHE A 9 -15.19 6.03 -10.99
N GLY A 10 -14.78 7.03 -10.22
CA GLY A 10 -15.41 7.38 -8.94
C GLY A 10 -15.49 6.24 -7.95
N VAL A 11 -16.61 6.14 -7.20
CA VAL A 11 -16.81 5.10 -6.19
C VAL A 11 -16.80 3.67 -6.76
N LYS A 12 -17.11 3.49 -8.06
CA LYS A 12 -17.00 2.19 -8.75
C LYS A 12 -15.54 1.77 -8.94
N GLY A 13 -14.62 2.74 -8.99
CA GLY A 13 -13.17 2.50 -9.05
C GLY A 13 -12.61 1.81 -7.81
N LEU A 14 -13.30 1.89 -6.67
CA LEU A 14 -12.89 1.20 -5.44
C LEU A 14 -12.84 -0.32 -5.63
N PHE A 15 -13.88 -0.91 -6.22
CA PHE A 15 -13.94 -2.35 -6.46
C PHE A 15 -12.82 -2.80 -7.38
N LEU A 16 -12.56 -2.05 -8.46
CA LEU A 16 -11.47 -2.35 -9.39
C LEU A 16 -10.10 -2.27 -8.72
N VAL A 17 -9.88 -1.25 -7.88
CA VAL A 17 -8.62 -1.07 -7.15
C VAL A 17 -8.39 -2.19 -6.14
N VAL A 18 -9.40 -2.50 -5.32
CA VAL A 18 -9.29 -3.56 -4.30
C VAL A 18 -9.12 -4.92 -4.99
N PHE A 19 -9.86 -5.20 -6.06
CA PHE A 19 -9.73 -6.44 -6.81
C PHE A 19 -8.35 -6.60 -7.44
N ASN A 20 -7.87 -5.57 -8.16
CA ASN A 20 -6.54 -5.58 -8.77
C ASN A 20 -5.42 -5.73 -7.73
N ALA A 21 -5.50 -4.99 -6.62
CA ALA A 21 -4.51 -5.06 -5.56
C ALA A 21 -4.52 -6.43 -4.84
N THR A 22 -5.70 -7.01 -4.64
CA THR A 22 -5.85 -8.36 -4.08
C THR A 22 -5.29 -9.41 -5.03
N ALA A 23 -5.58 -9.31 -6.34
CA ALA A 23 -5.03 -10.21 -7.35
C ALA A 23 -3.49 -10.16 -7.38
N GLY A 24 -2.89 -8.97 -7.37
CA GLY A 24 -1.43 -8.81 -7.30
C GLY A 24 -0.83 -9.38 -6.00
N ALA A 25 -1.52 -9.21 -4.87
CA ALA A 25 -1.09 -9.79 -3.59
C ALA A 25 -1.14 -11.33 -3.62
N CYS A 26 -2.17 -11.92 -4.23
CA CYS A 26 -2.27 -13.36 -4.44
C CYS A 26 -1.14 -13.88 -5.32
N SER A 27 -0.82 -13.22 -6.44
CA SER A 27 0.30 -13.61 -7.30
C SER A 27 1.63 -13.59 -6.55
N CYS A 28 1.89 -12.54 -5.75
CA CYS A 28 3.09 -12.48 -4.91
C CYS A 28 3.13 -13.59 -3.86
N PHE A 29 1.99 -13.91 -3.25
CA PHE A 29 1.86 -14.99 -2.28
C PHE A 29 2.22 -16.34 -2.91
N PHE A 30 1.68 -16.65 -4.10
CA PHE A 30 1.98 -17.90 -4.80
C PHE A 30 3.45 -17.97 -5.23
N LEU A 31 4.00 -16.87 -5.73
CA LEU A 31 5.41 -16.79 -6.11
C LEU A 31 6.34 -17.04 -4.91
N SER A 32 6.04 -16.41 -3.76
CA SER A 32 6.79 -16.65 -2.53
C SER A 32 6.57 -18.05 -1.96
N LYS A 33 5.39 -18.63 -2.13
CA LYS A 33 5.13 -20.03 -1.75
C LYS A 33 5.97 -21.01 -2.56
N LEU A 34 6.14 -20.76 -3.86
CA LEU A 34 6.89 -21.64 -4.76
C LEU A 34 8.42 -21.48 -4.60
N ILE A 35 8.90 -20.23 -4.49
CA ILE A 35 10.34 -19.93 -4.51
C ILE A 35 10.86 -19.52 -3.12
N GLY A 36 10.13 -18.65 -2.42
CA GLY A 36 10.54 -18.10 -1.13
C GLY A 36 10.57 -19.13 0.00
N ARG A 37 9.58 -20.02 0.08
CA ARG A 37 9.51 -21.07 1.10
C ARG A 37 10.71 -22.04 1.05
N PRO A 38 11.08 -22.66 -0.09
CA PRO A 38 12.25 -23.53 -0.15
C PRO A 38 13.56 -22.77 0.11
N LEU A 39 13.70 -21.54 -0.39
CA LEU A 39 14.89 -20.72 -0.17
C LEU A 39 15.13 -20.42 1.31
N VAL A 40 14.10 -19.99 2.04
CA VAL A 40 14.22 -19.67 3.48
C VAL A 40 14.41 -20.94 4.32
N SER A 41 13.78 -22.05 3.92
CA SER A 41 13.99 -23.33 4.58
C SER A 41 15.43 -23.84 4.43
N TRP A 42 16.10 -23.50 3.31
CA TRP A 42 17.51 -23.85 3.09
C TRP A 42 18.46 -22.90 3.84
N LEU A 43 18.16 -21.60 3.85
CA LEU A 43 19.05 -20.58 4.42
C LEU A 43 18.97 -20.50 5.97
N TRP A 44 17.76 -20.62 6.54
CA TRP A 44 17.51 -20.53 8.00
C TRP A 44 16.39 -21.47 8.49
N PRO A 45 16.61 -22.80 8.49
CA PRO A 45 15.59 -23.77 8.89
C PRO A 45 15.12 -23.62 10.35
N ASP A 46 16.04 -23.35 11.28
CA ASP A 46 15.71 -23.30 12.72
C ASP A 46 14.83 -22.10 13.09
N LYS A 47 15.15 -20.92 12.54
CA LYS A 47 14.31 -19.72 12.74
C LYS A 47 12.95 -19.89 12.10
N LEU A 48 12.89 -20.50 10.92
CA LEU A 48 11.62 -20.77 10.23
C LEU A 48 10.70 -21.66 11.08
N ARG A 49 11.24 -22.75 11.63
CA ARG A 49 10.49 -23.66 12.52
C ARG A 49 10.00 -22.96 13.78
N PHE A 50 10.82 -22.09 14.39
CA PHE A 50 10.43 -21.31 15.55
C PHE A 50 9.23 -20.40 15.25
N PHE A 51 9.29 -19.64 14.15
CA PHE A 51 8.18 -18.75 13.76
C PHE A 51 6.92 -19.54 13.39
N GLN A 52 7.05 -20.64 12.65
CA GLN A 52 5.91 -21.51 12.32
C GLN A 52 5.26 -22.08 13.59
N ALA A 53 6.04 -22.49 14.58
CA ALA A 53 5.53 -22.97 15.85
C ALA A 53 4.78 -21.88 16.64
N GLU A 54 5.29 -20.65 16.66
CA GLU A 54 4.63 -19.55 17.37
C GLU A 54 3.34 -19.09 16.67
N ILE A 55 3.30 -19.13 15.34
CA ILE A 55 2.08 -18.92 14.55
C ILE A 55 1.08 -20.06 14.77
N ALA A 56 1.54 -21.32 14.84
CA ALA A 56 0.68 -22.47 15.08
C ALA A 56 -0.08 -22.36 16.40
N LYS A 57 0.56 -21.87 17.47
CA LYS A 57 -0.07 -21.62 18.77
C LYS A 57 -1.16 -20.54 18.75
N ARG A 58 -1.16 -19.66 17.75
CA ARG A 58 -2.06 -18.50 17.65
C ARG A 58 -2.96 -18.57 16.42
N ARG A 59 -3.17 -19.77 15.87
CA ARG A 59 -3.92 -20.01 14.63
C ARG A 59 -5.31 -19.38 14.64
N ASP A 60 -6.00 -19.45 15.77
CA ASP A 60 -7.38 -18.97 15.93
C ASP A 60 -7.52 -17.44 15.76
N LYS A 61 -6.43 -16.70 15.97
CA LYS A 61 -6.41 -15.22 15.90
C LYS A 61 -5.67 -14.68 14.68
N LEU A 62 -5.19 -15.54 13.77
CA LEU A 62 -4.33 -15.13 12.65
C LEU A 62 -5.00 -14.10 11.73
N LEU A 63 -6.31 -14.24 11.49
CA LEU A 63 -7.05 -13.29 10.68
C LEU A 63 -7.04 -11.89 11.29
N ASN A 64 -7.26 -11.79 12.61
CA ASN A 64 -7.22 -10.52 13.32
C ASN A 64 -5.82 -9.90 13.32
N TYR A 65 -4.77 -10.70 13.50
CA TYR A 65 -3.39 -10.23 13.41
C TYR A 65 -3.05 -9.71 12.00
N MET A 66 -3.42 -10.45 10.96
CA MET A 66 -3.19 -10.01 9.58
C MET A 66 -3.99 -8.77 9.23
N LEU A 67 -5.24 -8.69 9.68
CA LEU A 67 -6.09 -7.53 9.44
C LEU A 67 -5.48 -6.29 10.11
N PHE A 68 -5.02 -6.41 11.36
CA PHE A 68 -4.33 -5.33 12.06
C PHE A 68 -3.07 -4.88 11.31
N LEU A 69 -2.24 -5.82 10.84
CA LEU A 69 -1.03 -5.53 10.06
C LEU A 69 -1.30 -4.91 8.68
N ARG A 70 -2.50 -5.08 8.13
CA ARG A 70 -2.87 -4.53 6.82
C ARG A 70 -3.57 -3.18 6.91
N ILE A 71 -4.38 -2.99 7.95
CA ILE A 71 -5.00 -1.70 8.26
C ILE A 71 -3.93 -0.71 8.73
N THR A 72 -3.00 -1.18 9.57
CA THR A 72 -1.87 -0.37 10.04
C THR A 72 -0.73 -0.50 9.02
N PRO A 73 -0.31 0.58 8.34
CA PRO A 73 0.73 0.51 7.30
C PRO A 73 2.15 0.39 7.88
N THR A 74 2.33 -0.41 8.95
CA THR A 74 3.61 -0.60 9.64
C THR A 74 4.61 -1.38 8.80
N LEU A 75 4.12 -2.32 7.98
CA LEU A 75 4.94 -3.16 7.13
C LEU A 75 4.61 -2.94 5.64
N PRO A 76 5.63 -2.95 4.75
CA PRO A 76 5.39 -2.90 3.32
C PRO A 76 4.52 -4.08 2.85
N ASN A 77 3.60 -3.81 1.92
CA ASN A 77 2.73 -4.86 1.34
C ASN A 77 3.53 -6.03 0.76
N LEU A 78 4.66 -5.75 0.09
CA LEU A 78 5.54 -6.78 -0.46
C LEU A 78 6.05 -7.72 0.64
N PHE A 79 6.46 -7.16 1.78
CA PHE A 79 6.98 -7.95 2.90
C PHE A 79 5.90 -8.88 3.46
N ILE A 80 4.68 -8.37 3.69
CA ILE A 80 3.57 -9.19 4.18
C ILE A 80 3.27 -10.31 3.16
N ASN A 81 3.17 -9.99 1.88
CA ASN A 81 2.84 -10.97 0.83
C ASN A 81 3.90 -12.07 0.70
N LEU A 82 5.18 -11.74 0.89
CA LEU A 82 6.29 -12.71 0.85
C LEU A 82 6.38 -13.52 2.13
N ALA A 83 6.29 -12.89 3.30
CA ALA A 83 6.45 -13.55 4.60
C ALA A 83 5.30 -14.51 4.90
N SER A 84 4.06 -14.16 4.52
CA SER A 84 2.86 -14.95 4.81
C SER A 84 2.96 -16.45 4.42
N PRO A 85 3.36 -16.82 3.20
CA PRO A 85 3.51 -18.23 2.83
C PRO A 85 4.74 -18.91 3.46
N ILE A 86 5.77 -18.14 3.84
CA ILE A 86 6.96 -18.65 4.54
C ILE A 86 6.58 -19.10 5.95
N VAL A 87 5.84 -18.27 6.68
CA VAL A 87 5.37 -18.57 8.05
C VAL A 87 4.13 -19.49 8.10
N ASP A 88 3.79 -20.11 6.98
CA ASP A 88 2.69 -21.09 6.84
C ASP A 88 1.29 -20.56 7.17
N ILE A 89 1.03 -19.29 6.84
CA ILE A 89 -0.32 -18.72 6.96
C ILE A 89 -1.21 -19.27 5.84
N PRO A 90 -2.43 -19.74 6.16
CA PRO A 90 -3.34 -20.24 5.16
C PRO A 90 -3.82 -19.16 4.19
N PHE A 91 -3.93 -19.52 2.91
CA PHE A 91 -4.29 -18.59 1.84
C PHE A 91 -5.64 -17.89 2.06
N HIS A 92 -6.64 -18.58 2.61
CA HIS A 92 -7.96 -17.99 2.85
C HIS A 92 -7.90 -16.86 3.89
N VAL A 93 -7.10 -17.01 4.96
CA VAL A 93 -6.89 -15.95 5.96
C VAL A 93 -6.18 -14.76 5.32
N PHE A 94 -5.13 -15.03 4.55
CA PHE A 94 -4.40 -13.99 3.83
C PHE A 94 -5.31 -13.24 2.86
N PHE A 95 -6.10 -13.95 2.05
CA PHE A 95 -7.01 -13.36 1.08
C PHE A 95 -8.07 -12.48 1.75
N LEU A 96 -8.75 -12.99 2.78
CA LEU A 96 -9.77 -12.23 3.51
C LEU A 96 -9.18 -11.00 4.20
N ALA A 97 -8.04 -11.15 4.87
CA ALA A 97 -7.38 -10.01 5.52
C ALA A 97 -6.90 -8.97 4.50
N THR A 98 -6.42 -9.41 3.32
CA THR A 98 -6.03 -8.52 2.20
C THR A 98 -7.25 -7.77 1.68
N PHE A 99 -8.29 -8.51 1.31
CA PHE A 99 -9.48 -7.94 0.72
C PHE A 99 -10.14 -6.93 1.64
N ILE A 100 -10.32 -7.27 2.93
CA ILE A 100 -10.95 -6.38 3.92
C ILE A 100 -10.00 -5.25 4.32
N GLY A 101 -8.72 -5.55 4.59
CA GLY A 101 -7.75 -4.57 5.06
C GLY A 101 -7.41 -3.49 4.04
N LEU A 102 -7.55 -3.77 2.74
CA LEU A 102 -7.32 -2.78 1.68
C LEU A 102 -8.50 -1.83 1.47
N ILE A 103 -9.72 -2.17 1.92
CA ILE A 103 -10.93 -1.35 1.68
C ILE A 103 -10.78 0.05 2.28
N PRO A 104 -10.40 0.25 3.56
CA PRO A 104 -10.33 1.58 4.16
C PRO A 104 -9.33 2.49 3.45
N ALA A 105 -8.11 1.99 3.22
CA ALA A 105 -7.06 2.74 2.53
C ALA A 105 -7.42 3.06 1.08
N SER A 106 -8.02 2.10 0.37
CA SER A 106 -8.46 2.29 -1.01
C SER A 106 -9.63 3.27 -1.09
N TYR A 107 -10.56 3.25 -0.13
CA TYR A 107 -11.68 4.18 -0.05
C TYR A 107 -11.20 5.62 0.12
N ILE A 108 -10.29 5.87 1.07
CA ILE A 108 -9.68 7.20 1.29
C ILE A 108 -9.01 7.69 0.01
N THR A 109 -8.24 6.81 -0.65
CA THR A 109 -7.51 7.17 -1.88
C THR A 109 -8.45 7.45 -3.06
N VAL A 110 -9.52 6.67 -3.22
CA VAL A 110 -10.52 6.87 -4.27
C VAL A 110 -11.33 8.15 -4.01
N LYS A 111 -11.68 8.44 -2.75
CA LYS A 111 -12.33 9.69 -2.37
C LYS A 111 -11.44 10.91 -2.61
N ALA A 112 -10.14 10.82 -2.32
CA ALA A 112 -9.18 11.85 -2.67
C ALA A 112 -9.08 12.03 -4.20
N GLY A 113 -9.04 10.93 -4.96
CA GLY A 113 -9.07 10.96 -6.43
C GLY A 113 -10.35 11.57 -7.01
N LEU A 114 -11.50 11.30 -6.40
CA LEU A 114 -12.78 11.92 -6.74
C LEU A 114 -12.80 13.42 -6.49
N ALA A 115 -12.33 13.87 -5.32
CA ALA A 115 -12.21 15.30 -5.00
C ALA A 115 -11.28 16.03 -5.98
N LEU A 116 -10.25 15.33 -6.49
CA LEU A 116 -9.38 15.85 -7.54
C LEU A 116 -10.01 15.79 -8.94
N GLY A 117 -10.88 14.82 -9.21
CA GLY A 117 -11.56 14.64 -10.51
C GLY A 117 -12.79 15.53 -10.71
N ASP A 118 -13.44 15.96 -9.63
CA ASP A 118 -14.57 16.91 -9.67
C ASP A 118 -14.11 18.38 -9.86
N LEU A 119 -12.79 18.61 -9.95
CA LEU A 119 -12.20 19.83 -10.50
C LEU A 119 -12.44 19.85 -12.02
N ARG A 120 -13.66 20.23 -12.40
CA ARG A 120 -14.28 20.03 -13.71
C ARG A 120 -13.89 21.00 -14.84
N SER A 121 -12.63 21.43 -14.95
CA SER A 121 -12.15 21.77 -16.29
C SER A 121 -10.64 21.78 -16.45
N VAL A 122 -10.16 21.22 -17.56
CA VAL A 122 -8.79 21.44 -18.06
C VAL A 122 -8.57 22.92 -18.45
N LYS A 123 -9.65 23.71 -18.56
CA LYS A 123 -9.60 25.18 -18.59
C LYS A 123 -9.31 25.83 -17.22
N ASP A 124 -9.63 25.18 -16.10
CA ASP A 124 -9.32 25.66 -14.73
C ASP A 124 -7.91 25.27 -14.25
N LEU A 125 -7.27 24.32 -14.95
CA LEU A 125 -5.82 24.10 -14.83
C LEU A 125 -5.01 25.30 -15.33
N TYR A 126 -5.60 26.14 -16.20
CA TYR A 126 -5.11 27.45 -16.61
C TYR A 126 -5.79 28.61 -15.86
N ASP A 127 -6.62 28.34 -14.86
CA ASP A 127 -7.16 29.42 -14.03
C ASP A 127 -6.02 30.00 -13.18
N PHE A 128 -5.97 31.34 -13.14
CA PHE A 128 -4.88 32.11 -12.52
C PHE A 128 -4.67 31.69 -11.05
N LYS A 129 -5.74 31.22 -10.40
CA LYS A 129 -5.74 30.73 -9.03
C LYS A 129 -4.99 29.40 -8.86
N THR A 130 -5.21 28.43 -9.74
CA THR A 130 -4.51 27.13 -9.70
C THR A 130 -3.03 27.30 -10.00
N LEU A 131 -2.70 28.14 -10.99
CA LEU A 131 -1.33 28.54 -11.32
C LEU A 131 -0.65 29.27 -10.15
N SER A 132 -1.35 30.17 -9.48
CA SER A 132 -0.83 30.88 -8.29
C SER A 132 -0.57 29.94 -7.12
N VAL A 133 -1.45 28.94 -6.89
CA VAL A 133 -1.25 27.93 -5.83
C VAL A 133 -0.09 27.00 -6.17
N LEU A 134 0.02 26.53 -7.41
CA LEU A 134 1.16 25.72 -7.84
C LEU A 134 2.48 26.51 -7.75
N PHE A 135 2.46 27.79 -8.12
CA PHE A 135 3.60 28.69 -7.99
C PHE A 135 3.98 28.93 -6.53
N LEU A 136 3.00 29.11 -5.63
CA LEU A 136 3.22 29.23 -4.19
C LEU A 136 3.79 27.96 -3.58
N ILE A 137 3.26 26.78 -3.93
CA ILE A 137 3.80 25.50 -3.48
C ILE A 137 5.22 25.32 -4.01
N GLY A 138 5.46 25.67 -5.28
CA GLY A 138 6.80 25.71 -5.89
C GLY A 138 7.74 26.65 -5.13
N MET A 139 7.32 27.88 -4.83
CA MET A 139 8.10 28.84 -4.06
C MET A 139 8.38 28.33 -2.65
N VAL A 140 7.39 27.80 -1.94
CA VAL A 140 7.56 27.25 -0.59
C VAL A 140 8.47 26.01 -0.59
N SER A 141 8.47 25.21 -1.65
CA SER A 141 9.39 24.08 -1.82
C SER A 141 10.82 24.52 -2.17
N ILE A 142 10.96 25.60 -2.96
CA ILE A 142 12.26 26.17 -3.37
C ILE A 142 12.87 27.06 -2.27
N PHE A 143 12.06 27.72 -1.44
CA PHE A 143 12.48 28.61 -0.36
C PHE A 143 13.46 27.96 0.63
N PRO A 144 13.22 26.75 1.18
CA PRO A 144 14.18 26.07 2.04
C PRO A 144 15.44 25.63 1.28
N THR A 145 15.33 25.40 -0.03
CA THR A 145 16.46 25.01 -0.89
C THR A 145 17.38 26.20 -1.20
N LEU A 146 16.82 27.40 -1.39
CA LEU A 146 17.58 28.64 -1.56
C LEU A 146 18.21 29.14 -0.25
N LEU A 147 17.50 29.01 0.88
CA LEU A 147 18.06 29.36 2.19
C LEU A 147 19.24 28.47 2.58
N LYS A 148 19.25 27.20 2.17
CA LYS A 148 20.40 26.30 2.39
C LYS A 148 21.65 26.69 1.60
N LYS A 149 21.52 27.40 0.47
CA LYS A 149 22.71 27.86 -0.30
C LYS A 149 23.44 29.04 0.33
N LYS A 150 22.82 29.79 1.26
CA LYS A 150 23.44 30.99 1.85
C LYS A 150 24.18 30.75 3.17
N LYS A 151 24.20 29.51 3.69
CA LYS A 151 24.83 29.17 4.99
C LYS A 151 26.10 28.32 4.87
N ILE A 152 26.70 28.29 3.68
CA ILE A 152 27.98 27.64 3.38
C ILE A 152 28.82 28.70 2.65
N TYR A 153 29.26 29.76 3.33
CA TYR A 153 30.36 30.68 2.98
C TYR A 153 30.22 31.92 3.89
N GLU A 154 30.43 31.73 5.19
CA GLU A 154 30.98 32.70 6.16
C GLU A 154 31.30 31.94 7.45
#